data_AF-A0A6A9QE75-F1
#
_entry.id   AF-A0A6A9QE75-F1
#
_cell.length_a   1.000
_cell.length_b   1.000
_cell.length_c   1.000
_cell.angle_alpha   90.00
_cell.angle_beta   90.00
_cell.angle_gamma   90.00
#
_symmetry.space_group_name_H-M   'P 1'
#
loop_
_entity.id
_entity.type
_entity.pdbx_description
1 polymer ?
#
loop_
_entity_poly.entity_id
_entity_poly.type
_entity_poly.pdbx_seq_one_letter_code
_entity_poly.pdbx_strand_id
1 'polypeptide(L)'
;MISITISINEMPEDIREIVRKAILLEKIDEKYVKIDDPLTIRIKAETISRGRAIMNSYIFWLYTILRTLEEVDKSGRKNSP
;
A
#
# COMPACT_ATOMS: atom_id res chain seq x y z
N MET A 1 10.10 15.56 14.31
CA MET A 1 8.97 14.93 13.58
C MET A 1 9.50 14.37 12.27
N ILE A 2 9.18 13.12 11.97
CA ILE A 2 9.63 12.42 10.76
C ILE A 2 8.46 12.31 9.81
N SER A 3 8.74 12.53 8.53
CA SER A 3 7.76 12.38 7.45
C SER A 3 8.33 11.40 6.42
N ILE A 4 7.57 10.37 6.10
CA ILE A 4 7.88 9.38 5.07
C ILE A 4 6.74 9.42 4.05
N THR A 5 7.08 9.41 2.77
CA THR A 5 6.11 9.33 1.68
C THR A 5 6.44 8.09 0.86
N ILE A 6 5.44 7.22 0.66
CA ILE A 6 5.53 6.07 -0.22
C ILE A 6 4.64 6.34 -1.43
N SER A 7 5.22 6.28 -2.61
CA SER A 7 4.53 6.40 -3.89
C SER A 7 5.04 5.32 -4.83
N ILE A 8 4.13 4.67 -5.55
CA ILE A 8 4.49 3.72 -6.60
C ILE A 8 4.33 4.42 -7.95
N ASN A 9 5.46 4.62 -8.61
CA ASN A 9 5.48 5.21 -9.94
C ASN A 9 5.02 4.17 -10.97
N GLU A 10 4.37 4.63 -12.05
CA GLU A 10 4.07 3.81 -13.23
C GLU A 10 3.17 2.58 -12.99
N MET A 11 2.13 2.73 -12.15
CA MET A 11 1.06 1.72 -12.01
C MET A 11 -0.15 2.07 -12.88
N PRO A 12 -0.71 1.10 -13.67
CA PRO A 12 -2.00 1.27 -14.36
C PRO A 12 -3.10 1.74 -13.41
N GLU A 13 -3.98 2.62 -13.89
CA GLU A 13 -4.96 3.31 -13.03
C GLU A 13 -5.97 2.35 -12.38
N ASP A 14 -6.40 1.33 -13.12
CA ASP A 14 -7.29 0.26 -12.64
C ASP A 14 -6.65 -0.54 -11.49
N ILE A 15 -5.39 -0.95 -11.66
CA ILE A 15 -4.64 -1.66 -10.61
C ILE A 15 -4.39 -0.75 -9.42
N ARG A 16 -4.07 0.52 -9.67
CA ARG A 16 -3.85 1.53 -8.63
C ARG A 16 -5.08 1.74 -7.76
N GLU A 17 -6.25 1.84 -8.37
CA GLU A 17 -7.51 1.98 -7.65
C GLU A 17 -7.81 0.75 -6.79
N ILE A 18 -7.59 -0.46 -7.32
CA ILE A 18 -7.74 -1.70 -6.57
C ILE A 18 -6.80 -1.74 -5.36
N VAL A 19 -5.52 -1.45 -5.57
CA VAL A 19 -4.51 -1.43 -4.49
C VAL A 19 -4.90 -0.39 -3.43
N ARG A 20 -5.29 0.83 -3.84
CA ARG A 20 -5.72 1.88 -2.90
C ARG A 20 -6.92 1.46 -2.05
N LYS A 21 -7.91 0.80 -2.66
CA LYS A 21 -9.09 0.29 -1.93
C LYS A 21 -8.79 -0.92 -1.05
N ALA A 22 -7.80 -1.73 -1.42
CA ALA A 22 -7.41 -2.93 -0.68
C ALA A 22 -6.59 -2.64 0.58
N ILE A 23 -5.89 -1.50 0.65
CA ILE A 23 -5.16 -1.10 1.85
C ILE A 23 -6.16 -0.70 2.93
N LEU A 24 -6.10 -1.37 4.07
CA LEU A 24 -6.91 -1.06 5.25
C LEU A 24 -6.13 -0.14 6.19
N LEU A 25 -6.61 1.08 6.38
CA LEU A 25 -6.08 1.97 7.42
C LEU A 25 -6.59 1.48 8.78
N GLU A 26 -5.71 0.92 9.59
CA GLU A 26 -6.06 0.54 10.96
C GLU A 26 -6.27 1.77 11.85
N LYS A 27 -7.23 1.69 12.79
CA LYS A 27 -7.54 2.78 13.74
C LYS A 27 -6.32 3.30 14.50
N ILE A 28 -5.38 2.40 14.83
CA ILE A 28 -4.16 2.77 15.56
C ILE A 28 -3.23 3.67 14.75
N ASP A 29 -3.31 3.59 13.42
CA ASP A 29 -2.48 4.29 12.46
C ASP A 29 -3.10 5.56 11.92
N GLU A 30 -4.41 5.81 12.11
CA GLU A 30 -5.12 7.01 11.59
C GLU A 30 -4.45 8.34 11.97
N LYS A 31 -3.84 8.41 13.16
CA LYS A 31 -3.11 9.60 13.64
C LYS A 31 -1.74 9.78 12.98
N TYR A 32 -1.22 8.76 12.32
CA TYR A 32 0.11 8.72 11.74
C TYR A 32 0.07 8.64 10.21
N VAL A 33 -0.94 8.01 9.64
CA VAL A 33 -0.99 7.63 8.22
C VAL A 33 -2.14 8.32 7.52
N LYS A 34 -1.86 8.87 6.34
CA LYS A 34 -2.85 9.31 5.36
C LYS A 34 -2.62 8.59 4.05
N ILE A 35 -3.70 8.13 3.43
CA ILE A 35 -3.69 7.52 2.11
C ILE A 35 -4.46 8.45 1.19
N ASP A 36 -3.79 8.95 0.17
CA ASP A 36 -4.34 9.93 -0.77
C ASP A 36 -4.43 9.35 -2.18
N ASP A 37 -5.15 10.06 -3.04
CA ASP A 37 -5.35 9.75 -4.45
C ASP A 37 -4.50 10.71 -5.33
N PRO A 38 -3.70 10.22 -6.31
CA PRO A 38 -3.39 8.82 -6.62
C PRO A 38 -2.60 8.14 -5.49
N LEU A 39 -2.75 6.81 -5.34
CA LEU A 39 -2.18 5.96 -4.26
C LEU A 39 -0.86 6.50 -3.70
N THR A 40 -0.97 7.29 -2.64
CA THR A 40 0.16 7.90 -1.93
C THR A 40 -0.03 7.71 -0.44
N ILE A 41 0.96 7.10 0.21
CA ILE A 41 0.90 6.83 1.65
C ILE A 41 1.84 7.80 2.34
N ARG A 42 1.29 8.69 3.17
CA ARG A 42 2.02 9.68 3.95
C ARG A 42 2.04 9.26 5.41
N ILE A 43 3.23 9.08 5.97
CA ILE A 43 3.44 8.67 7.36
C ILE A 43 4.12 9.81 8.10
N LYS A 44 3.49 10.28 9.18
CA LYS A 44 4.05 11.26 10.11
C LYS A 44 4.15 10.65 11.50
N ALA A 45 5.36 10.61 12.05
CA ALA A 45 5.61 10.04 13.36
C ALA A 45 6.57 10.91 14.19
N GLU A 46 6.46 10.82 15.51
CA GLU A 46 7.29 11.57 16.45
C GLU A 46 8.70 10.99 16.58
N THR A 47 8.84 9.66 16.42
CA THR A 47 10.10 8.93 16.61
C THR A 47 10.47 8.09 15.39
N ILE A 48 11.78 7.87 15.19
CA ILE A 48 12.33 7.05 14.09
C ILE A 48 11.78 5.62 14.17
N SER A 49 11.82 5.02 15.36
CA SER A 49 11.38 3.64 15.57
C SER A 49 9.91 3.45 15.20
N ARG A 50 9.04 4.40 15.56
CA ARG A 50 7.61 4.36 15.21
C ARG A 50 7.41 4.51 13.71
N GLY A 51 8.03 5.52 13.10
CA GLY A 51 7.94 5.74 11.65
C GLY A 51 8.40 4.51 10.86
N ARG A 52 9.51 3.89 11.27
CA ARG A 52 10.03 2.66 10.66
C ARG A 52 9.08 1.47 10.81
N ALA A 53 8.49 1.29 12.00
CA ALA A 53 7.55 0.20 12.23
C ALA A 53 6.31 0.32 11.32
N ILE A 54 5.72 1.51 11.25
CA ILE A 54 4.57 1.78 10.37
C ILE A 54 4.97 1.57 8.90
N MET A 55 6.07 2.19 8.46
CA MET A 55 6.57 2.04 7.09
C MET A 55 6.72 0.56 6.69
N ASN A 56 7.32 -0.26 7.55
CA ASN A 56 7.52 -1.68 7.27
C ASN A 56 6.19 -2.43 7.10
N SER A 57 5.19 -2.16 7.94
CA SER A 57 3.86 -2.78 7.82
C SER A 57 3.19 -2.42 6.48
N TYR A 58 3.22 -1.14 6.09
CA TYR A 58 2.57 -0.71 4.85
C TYR A 58 3.31 -1.20 3.59
N ILE A 59 4.65 -1.25 3.60
CA ILE A 59 5.41 -1.88 2.51
C ILE A 59 5.05 -3.35 2.37
N PHE A 60 4.93 -4.07 3.49
CA PHE A 60 4.54 -5.48 3.48
C PHE A 60 3.14 -5.68 2.91
N TRP A 61 2.16 -4.88 3.32
CA TRP A 61 0.80 -4.95 2.76
C TRP A 61 0.75 -4.64 1.27
N LEU A 62 1.45 -3.60 0.82
CA LEU A 62 1.58 -3.29 -0.61
C LEU A 62 2.13 -4.50 -1.39
N TYR A 63 3.20 -5.11 -0.88
CA TYR A 63 3.78 -6.31 -1.48
C TYR A 63 2.77 -7.46 -1.54
N THR A 64 2.07 -7.74 -0.44
CA THR A 64 1.06 -8.82 -0.38
C THR A 64 -0.05 -8.59 -1.40
N ILE A 65 -0.63 -7.38 -1.46
CA ILE A 65 -1.71 -7.04 -2.40
C ILE A 65 -1.23 -7.24 -3.84
N LEU A 66 -0.08 -6.66 -4.20
CA LEU A 66 0.47 -6.76 -5.56
C LEU A 66 0.76 -8.21 -5.94
N ARG A 67 1.32 -8.99 -5.01
CA ARG A 67 1.61 -10.40 -5.23
C ARG A 67 0.34 -11.22 -5.45
N THR A 68 -0.70 -10.96 -4.65
CA THR A 68 -2.01 -11.62 -4.83
C THR A 68 -2.63 -11.27 -6.18
N LEU A 69 -2.58 -10.00 -6.61
CA LEU A 69 -3.07 -9.60 -7.94
C LEU A 69 -2.33 -10.31 -9.08
N GLU A 70 -1.00 -10.42 -8.97
CA GLU A 70 -0.18 -11.16 -9.93
C GLU A 70 -0.56 -12.65 -10.01
N GLU A 71 -0.79 -13.29 -8.86
CA GLU A 71 -1.17 -14.71 -8.78
C GLU A 71 -2.58 -14.97 -9.34
N VAL A 72 -3.52 -14.05 -9.09
CA VAL A 72 -4.87 -14.12 -9.64
C VAL A 72 -4.86 -13.94 -11.16
N ASP A 73 -4.09 -12.98 -11.71
CA ASP A 73 -3.96 -12.81 -13.17
C ASP A 73 -3.37 -14.05 -13.84
N LYS A 74 -2.29 -14.61 -13.27
CA LYS A 74 -1.68 -15.86 -13.79
C LYS A 74 -2.63 -17.05 -13.74
N SER A 75 -3.41 -17.17 -12.66
CA SER A 75 -4.39 -18.25 -12.50
C SER A 75 -5.56 -18.11 -13.44
N GLY A 76 -6.03 -16.87 -13.67
CA GLY A 76 -7.06 -16.55 -14.66
C GLY A 76 -6.65 -16.97 -16.07
N ARG A 77 -5.43 -16.63 -16.50
CA ARG A 77 -4.91 -17.00 -17.83
C ARG A 77 -4.74 -18.50 -18.04
N LYS A 78 -4.43 -19.27 -16.99
CA LYS A 78 -4.33 -20.74 -17.08
C LYS A 78 -5.68 -21.44 -17.29
N ASN A 79 -6.78 -20.79 -16.91
CA ASN A 79 -8.13 -21.36 -16.98
C ASN A 79 -8.98 -20.75 -18.10
N SER A 80 -8.42 -19.87 -18.92
CA SER A 80 -9.06 -19.35 -20.12
C SER A 80 -8.83 -20.34 -21.28
N PRO A 81 -9.89 -20.79 -22.00
CA PRO A 81 -9.78 -21.71 -23.13
C PRO A 81 -9.03 -21.14 -24.34
#